data_AF-A0A7Y9LCL1-F1
#
_entry.id   AF-A0A7Y9LCL1-F1
#
_cell.length_a   1.000
_cell.length_b   1.000
_cell.length_c   1.000
_cell.angle_alpha   90.00
_cell.angle_beta   90.00
_cell.angle_gamma   90.00
#
_symmetry.space_group_name_H-M   'P 1'
#
loop_
_entity.id
_entity.type
_entity.pdbx_description
1 polymer ?
#
loop_
_entity_poly.entity_id
_entity_poly.type
_entity_poly.pdbx_seq_one_letter_code
_entity_poly.pdbx_strand_id
1 'polypeptide(L)'
;MRRPPSASSSAITASILVAFVVWTALVRYWPPIAAFDRRMAAPPLELISPVAQIASAIAILTWPGIPYAILLGIAVWAVRQRLRQLALALALTVILGWGGAYLLKLWLARPRPEEALPLITAGGLSYPSSHAVAIVAFSVGIGATLLVTRERIATKFGWLLGGAVVVLIVGVDRWLLSAHYISDIIGGMLYGALAARLALMIAGVAIPAPHDLVTEIVRIRRPAEPGRARRCAVIYNPAKVTNWEVFRRRVHYELTNRGWQDTLWLETTQSDPGRAQTARAVEERVDLVLGAGGDGTIRVICAGLANSGIPFGLIPAGTGNLLAKNVGIPLDEDEALQVALDGADRPIDLVKLTVDNRTVDHFAVMAGIGIDAVIMEATNPDLKKAVGSAAYFVSAAKNAGHPALHATIQVDDDPPLRRRAHVLVIGNVGFLQANIPLIPDAAPDDGLLDVLIASPRGIGDWVKLTARVLTRQRRTDDQLDRITGRRVTITVEERDRYQLDGDTEGECNQLIAEVLPGALLLRSPRGIWPAAAAATARPAIMAAAAAPVPEGEESDPVPKQQVLSESER
;
A
#
# COMPACT_ATOMS: atom_id res chain seq x y z
N MET A 1 -5.10 -4.79 -3.38
CA MET A 1 -5.86 -5.62 -4.36
C MET A 1 -4.94 -5.85 -5.56
N ARG A 2 -4.87 -7.06 -6.13
CA ARG A 2 -4.05 -7.32 -7.33
C ARG A 2 -4.67 -6.55 -8.51
N ARG A 3 -3.91 -5.70 -9.19
CA ARG A 3 -4.41 -5.04 -10.41
C ARG A 3 -4.66 -6.13 -11.47
N PRO A 4 -5.80 -6.11 -12.18
CA PRO A 4 -6.01 -7.03 -13.29
C PRO A 4 -4.93 -6.80 -14.35
N PRO A 5 -4.49 -7.85 -15.08
CA PRO A 5 -3.53 -7.68 -16.15
C PRO A 5 -4.07 -6.72 -17.22
N SER A 6 -3.19 -5.90 -17.79
CA SER A 6 -3.58 -5.00 -18.87
C SER A 6 -4.08 -5.80 -20.08
N ALA A 7 -5.07 -5.26 -20.80
CA ALA A 7 -5.59 -5.88 -22.02
C ALA A 7 -4.47 -6.19 -23.04
N SER A 8 -3.47 -5.32 -23.14
CA SER A 8 -2.29 -5.51 -23.99
C SER A 8 -1.43 -6.70 -23.54
N SER A 9 -1.17 -6.84 -22.23
CA SER A 9 -0.37 -7.95 -21.70
C SER A 9 -1.09 -9.30 -21.88
N SER A 10 -2.41 -9.32 -21.68
CA SER A 10 -3.25 -10.49 -21.93
C SER A 10 -3.27 -10.87 -23.41
N ALA A 11 -3.44 -9.91 -24.32
CA ALA A 11 -3.45 -10.16 -25.76
C ALA A 11 -2.11 -10.71 -26.28
N ILE A 12 -0.97 -10.17 -25.83
CA ILE A 12 0.36 -10.67 -26.20
C ILE A 12 0.55 -12.10 -25.70
N THR A 13 0.18 -12.36 -24.45
CA THR A 13 0.33 -13.70 -23.85
C THR A 13 -0.55 -14.72 -24.57
N ALA A 14 -1.79 -14.35 -24.92
CA ALA A 14 -2.68 -15.18 -25.73
C ALA A 14 -2.11 -15.43 -27.15
N SER A 15 -1.52 -14.41 -27.77
CA SER A 15 -0.90 -14.55 -29.10
C SER A 15 0.29 -15.51 -29.08
N ILE A 16 1.14 -15.43 -28.07
CA ILE A 16 2.27 -16.37 -27.88
C ILE A 16 1.76 -17.78 -27.60
N LEU A 17 0.69 -17.93 -26.81
CA LEU A 17 0.05 -19.22 -26.56
C LEU A 17 -0.43 -19.85 -27.87
N VAL A 18 -1.16 -19.10 -28.70
CA VAL A 18 -1.63 -19.57 -30.02
C VAL A 18 -0.45 -19.95 -30.91
N ALA A 19 0.57 -19.09 -31.00
CA ALA A 19 1.77 -19.37 -31.79
C ALA A 19 2.48 -20.65 -31.32
N PHE A 20 2.63 -20.85 -30.01
CA PHE A 20 3.24 -22.05 -29.44
C PHE A 20 2.42 -23.31 -29.71
N VAL A 21 1.09 -23.26 -29.53
CA VAL A 21 0.20 -24.40 -29.77
C VAL A 21 0.21 -24.79 -31.25
N VAL A 22 0.06 -23.81 -32.15
CA VAL A 22 0.11 -24.03 -33.59
C VAL A 22 1.47 -24.61 -33.98
N TRP A 23 2.58 -24.00 -33.55
CA TRP A 23 3.92 -24.48 -33.86
C TRP A 23 4.14 -25.93 -33.39
N THR A 24 3.73 -26.25 -32.16
CA THR A 24 3.83 -27.60 -31.61
C THR A 24 2.99 -28.60 -32.41
N ALA A 25 1.79 -28.21 -32.85
CA ALA A 25 0.96 -29.04 -33.71
C ALA A 25 1.61 -29.26 -35.09
N LEU A 26 2.22 -28.22 -35.68
CA LEU A 26 2.94 -28.36 -36.95
C LEU A 26 4.13 -29.31 -36.81
N VAL A 27 4.92 -29.19 -35.74
CA VAL A 27 6.04 -30.11 -35.44
C VAL A 27 5.56 -31.55 -35.31
N ARG A 28 4.41 -31.76 -34.65
CA ARG A 28 3.89 -33.11 -34.38
C ARG A 28 3.22 -33.75 -35.60
N TYR A 29 2.45 -32.98 -36.37
CA TYR A 29 1.51 -33.53 -37.34
C TYR A 29 1.79 -33.14 -38.78
N TRP A 30 2.69 -32.18 -39.06
CA TRP A 30 2.94 -31.71 -40.43
C TRP A 30 4.30 -32.19 -40.97
N PRO A 31 4.34 -33.21 -41.86
CA PRO A 31 5.59 -33.79 -42.38
C PRO A 31 6.61 -32.82 -43.00
N PRO A 32 6.22 -31.70 -43.65
CA PRO A 32 7.16 -30.70 -44.14
C PRO A 32 8.07 -30.10 -43.09
N ILE A 33 7.67 -30.02 -41.81
CA ILE A 33 8.56 -29.55 -40.74
C ILE A 33 9.72 -30.53 -40.54
N ALA A 34 9.42 -31.84 -40.51
CA ALA A 34 10.48 -32.86 -40.42
C ALA A 34 11.39 -32.87 -41.65
N ALA A 35 10.84 -32.60 -42.85
CA ALA A 35 11.64 -32.46 -44.07
C ALA A 35 12.55 -31.21 -44.03
N PHE A 36 12.02 -30.09 -43.52
CA PHE A 36 12.78 -28.87 -43.29
C PHE A 36 13.93 -29.09 -42.31
N ASP A 37 13.65 -29.71 -41.17
CA ASP A 37 14.66 -29.99 -40.14
C ASP A 37 15.81 -30.86 -40.65
N ARG A 38 15.52 -31.87 -41.50
CA ARG A 38 16.56 -32.70 -42.14
C ARG A 38 17.40 -31.91 -43.15
N ARG A 39 16.77 -31.04 -43.95
CA ARG A 39 17.49 -30.20 -44.93
C ARG A 39 18.39 -29.16 -44.26
N MET A 40 17.96 -28.69 -43.10
CA MET A 40 18.67 -27.69 -42.30
C MET A 40 19.48 -28.35 -41.17
N ALA A 41 19.83 -29.64 -41.27
CA ALA A 41 20.68 -30.27 -40.28
C ALA A 41 22.06 -29.58 -40.25
N ALA A 42 22.64 -29.45 -39.06
CA ALA A 42 23.98 -28.91 -38.93
C ALA A 42 25.01 -29.88 -39.50
N PRO A 43 26.11 -29.40 -40.09
CA PRO A 43 27.20 -30.27 -40.52
C PRO A 43 27.76 -31.06 -39.34
N PRO A 44 28.15 -32.33 -39.53
CA PRO A 44 28.75 -33.12 -38.46
C PRO A 44 30.05 -32.47 -37.98
N LEU A 45 30.20 -32.38 -36.66
CA LEU A 45 31.39 -31.84 -36.01
C LEU A 45 32.20 -32.95 -35.36
N GLU A 46 33.52 -32.89 -35.50
CA GLU A 46 34.41 -33.72 -34.70
C GLU A 46 34.47 -33.17 -33.27
N LEU A 47 34.29 -34.05 -32.28
CA LEU A 47 34.25 -33.68 -30.86
C LEU A 47 35.48 -32.89 -30.40
N ILE A 48 36.66 -33.21 -30.95
CA ILE A 48 37.93 -32.56 -30.61
C ILE A 48 38.20 -31.26 -31.38
N SER A 49 37.32 -30.87 -32.32
CA SER A 49 37.50 -29.64 -33.09
C SER A 49 37.34 -28.39 -32.21
N PRO A 50 38.07 -27.28 -32.49
CA PRO A 50 37.94 -26.05 -31.71
C PRO A 50 36.50 -25.52 -31.66
N VAL A 51 35.76 -25.64 -32.76
CA VAL A 51 34.35 -25.23 -32.86
C VAL A 51 33.48 -26.06 -31.91
N ALA A 52 33.62 -27.40 -31.92
CA ALA A 52 32.88 -28.27 -31.01
C ALA A 52 33.23 -28.02 -29.54
N GLN A 53 34.50 -27.72 -29.23
CA GLN A 53 34.94 -27.40 -27.86
C GLN A 53 34.34 -26.08 -27.36
N ILE A 54 34.34 -25.03 -28.18
CA ILE A 54 33.72 -23.72 -27.86
C ILE A 54 32.21 -23.88 -27.66
N ALA A 55 31.54 -24.57 -28.60
CA ALA A 55 30.10 -24.82 -28.51
C ALA A 55 29.76 -25.68 -27.27
N SER A 56 30.57 -26.69 -26.96
CA SER A 56 30.43 -27.48 -25.73
C SER A 56 30.60 -26.64 -24.46
N ALA A 57 31.51 -25.67 -24.45
CA ALA A 57 31.66 -24.74 -23.33
C ALA A 57 30.42 -23.85 -23.16
N ILE A 58 29.89 -23.31 -24.27
CA ILE A 58 28.63 -22.54 -24.27
C ILE A 58 27.48 -23.41 -23.76
N ALA A 59 27.42 -24.69 -24.17
CA ALA A 59 26.43 -25.67 -23.72
C ALA A 59 26.36 -25.84 -22.21
N ILE A 60 27.53 -25.88 -21.58
CA ILE A 60 27.71 -26.08 -20.15
C ILE A 60 27.36 -24.78 -19.42
N LEU A 61 27.89 -23.64 -19.89
CA LEU A 61 27.63 -22.33 -19.29
C LEU A 61 26.15 -21.95 -19.32
N THR A 62 25.44 -22.41 -20.36
CA THR A 62 24.00 -22.16 -20.55
C THR A 62 23.13 -23.36 -20.18
N TRP A 63 23.70 -24.33 -19.43
CA TRP A 63 22.94 -25.46 -18.92
C TRP A 63 21.70 -24.97 -18.15
N PRO A 64 20.48 -25.48 -18.43
CA PRO A 64 19.23 -24.90 -17.93
C PRO A 64 19.17 -24.58 -16.44
N GLY A 65 19.83 -25.36 -15.58
CA GLY A 65 19.80 -25.07 -14.14
C GLY A 65 20.62 -23.87 -13.69
N ILE A 66 21.60 -23.40 -14.46
CA ILE A 66 22.32 -22.15 -14.15
C ILE A 66 21.37 -20.94 -14.21
N PRO A 67 20.72 -20.61 -15.35
CA PRO A 67 19.80 -19.47 -15.42
C PRO A 67 18.64 -19.59 -14.42
N TYR A 68 18.08 -20.78 -14.22
CA TYR A 68 17.01 -20.96 -13.23
C TYR A 68 17.48 -20.78 -11.78
N ALA A 69 18.69 -21.24 -11.42
CA ALA A 69 19.27 -20.99 -10.10
C ALA A 69 19.50 -19.49 -9.87
N ILE A 70 19.96 -18.76 -10.89
CA ILE A 70 20.10 -17.31 -10.82
C ILE A 70 18.73 -16.64 -10.61
N LEU A 71 17.68 -17.04 -11.35
CA LEU A 71 16.33 -16.51 -11.14
C LEU A 71 15.81 -16.78 -9.72
N LEU A 72 16.08 -17.96 -9.15
CA LEU A 72 15.74 -18.27 -7.76
C LEU A 72 16.51 -17.39 -6.76
N GLY A 73 17.79 -17.15 -7.01
CA GLY A 73 18.59 -16.20 -6.22
C GLY A 73 18.00 -14.79 -6.24
N ILE A 74 17.59 -14.31 -7.42
CA ILE A 74 16.90 -13.02 -7.57
C ILE A 74 15.53 -13.04 -6.90
N ALA A 75 14.79 -14.15 -6.96
CA ALA A 75 13.52 -14.29 -6.25
C ALA A 75 13.70 -14.16 -4.72
N VAL A 76 14.72 -14.81 -4.15
CA VAL A 76 15.07 -14.67 -2.72
C VAL A 76 15.46 -13.23 -2.37
N TRP A 77 16.27 -12.58 -3.22
CA TRP A 77 16.59 -11.16 -3.08
C TRP A 77 15.33 -10.29 -3.12
N ALA A 78 14.41 -10.54 -4.06
CA ALA A 78 13.16 -9.80 -4.20
C ALA A 78 12.26 -9.94 -2.96
N VAL A 79 12.22 -11.12 -2.32
CA VAL A 79 11.53 -11.29 -1.02
C VAL A 79 12.12 -10.38 0.05
N ARG A 80 13.45 -10.31 0.16
CA ARG A 80 14.14 -9.44 1.13
C ARG A 80 13.86 -7.95 0.88
N GLN A 81 13.71 -7.57 -0.39
CA GLN A 81 13.33 -6.21 -0.80
C GLN A 81 11.82 -5.94 -0.73
N ARG A 82 11.03 -6.85 -0.15
CA ARG A 82 9.56 -6.77 -0.07
C ARG A 82 8.85 -6.71 -1.43
N LEU A 83 9.53 -7.06 -2.53
CA LEU A 83 9.00 -7.18 -3.89
C LEU A 83 8.30 -8.53 -4.10
N ARG A 84 7.22 -8.78 -3.35
CA ARG A 84 6.56 -10.08 -3.26
C ARG A 84 6.01 -10.60 -4.60
N GLN A 85 5.49 -9.70 -5.44
CA GLN A 85 4.94 -10.07 -6.75
C GLN A 85 6.06 -10.50 -7.72
N LEU A 86 7.19 -9.78 -7.75
CA LEU A 86 8.34 -10.16 -8.55
C LEU A 86 8.91 -11.51 -8.09
N ALA A 87 9.09 -11.70 -6.78
CA ALA A 87 9.57 -12.98 -6.24
C ALA A 87 8.68 -14.15 -6.67
N LEU A 88 7.36 -14.00 -6.55
CA LEU A 88 6.39 -15.00 -7.01
C LEU A 88 6.51 -15.25 -8.51
N ALA A 89 6.60 -14.20 -9.33
CA ALA A 89 6.74 -14.31 -10.78
C ALA A 89 7.99 -15.10 -11.19
N LEU A 90 9.13 -14.82 -10.56
CA LEU A 90 10.39 -15.50 -10.87
C LEU A 90 10.35 -16.97 -10.45
N ALA A 91 9.80 -17.29 -9.28
CA ALA A 91 9.62 -18.66 -8.83
C ALA A 91 8.67 -19.44 -9.76
N LEU A 92 7.54 -18.85 -10.15
CA LEU A 92 6.60 -19.45 -11.10
C LEU A 92 7.23 -19.62 -12.49
N THR A 93 8.09 -18.70 -12.92
CA THR A 93 8.82 -18.82 -14.20
C THR A 93 9.70 -20.06 -14.22
N VAL A 94 10.39 -20.36 -13.10
CA VAL A 94 11.21 -21.57 -12.95
C VAL A 94 10.33 -22.82 -12.99
N ILE A 95 9.22 -22.84 -12.25
CA ILE A 95 8.31 -23.99 -12.17
C ILE A 95 7.68 -24.28 -13.54
N LEU A 96 7.10 -23.27 -14.18
CA LEU A 96 6.43 -23.42 -15.48
C LEU A 96 7.43 -23.71 -16.61
N GLY A 97 8.57 -23.01 -16.61
CA GLY A 97 9.62 -23.17 -17.61
C GLY A 97 10.27 -24.55 -17.55
N TRP A 98 10.77 -24.96 -16.39
CA TRP A 98 11.40 -26.27 -16.23
C TRP A 98 10.37 -27.40 -16.25
N GLY A 99 9.39 -27.34 -15.35
CA GLY A 99 8.43 -28.42 -15.14
C GLY A 99 7.57 -28.65 -16.38
N GLY A 100 7.04 -27.60 -16.99
CA GLY A 100 6.20 -27.77 -18.17
C GLY A 100 6.99 -28.14 -19.43
N ALA A 101 8.24 -27.68 -19.61
CA ALA A 101 9.07 -28.18 -20.70
C ALA A 101 9.39 -29.67 -20.55
N TYR A 102 9.60 -30.14 -19.33
CA TYR A 102 9.79 -31.57 -19.04
C TYR A 102 8.53 -32.39 -19.38
N LEU A 103 7.34 -31.91 -19.00
CA LEU A 103 6.08 -32.58 -19.36
C LEU A 103 5.84 -32.60 -20.89
N LEU A 104 6.14 -31.50 -21.59
CA LEU A 104 6.04 -31.43 -23.05
C LEU A 104 7.00 -32.42 -23.74
N LYS A 105 8.21 -32.60 -23.21
CA LYS A 105 9.14 -33.62 -23.68
C LYS A 105 8.53 -35.01 -23.61
N LEU A 106 8.00 -35.39 -22.45
CA LEU A 106 7.35 -36.69 -22.26
C LEU A 106 6.15 -36.88 -23.19
N TRP A 107 5.36 -35.82 -23.41
CA TRP A 107 4.17 -35.88 -24.26
C TRP A 107 4.50 -36.04 -25.75
N LEU A 108 5.46 -35.26 -26.27
CA LEU A 108 5.80 -35.31 -27.70
C LEU A 108 6.74 -36.48 -28.04
N ALA A 109 7.52 -36.94 -27.06
CA ALA A 109 8.46 -38.06 -27.18
C ALA A 109 9.36 -37.99 -28.43
N ARG A 110 9.74 -36.77 -28.84
CA ARG A 110 10.51 -36.57 -30.06
C ARG A 110 11.98 -36.97 -29.85
N PRO A 111 12.56 -37.83 -30.73
CA PRO A 111 13.98 -38.18 -30.66
C PRO A 111 14.87 -37.01 -31.08
N ARG A 112 16.13 -37.04 -30.64
CA ARG A 112 17.16 -36.07 -31.06
C ARG A 112 17.68 -36.38 -32.47
N PRO A 113 18.39 -35.42 -33.11
CA PRO A 113 19.15 -35.71 -34.33
C PRO A 113 20.14 -36.86 -34.11
N GLU A 114 20.32 -37.71 -35.13
CA GLU A 114 21.20 -38.89 -35.05
C GLU A 114 22.68 -38.51 -34.91
N GLU A 115 23.06 -37.36 -35.47
CA GLU A 115 24.42 -36.83 -35.45
C GLU A 115 24.75 -36.03 -34.17
N ALA A 116 23.90 -36.10 -33.14
CA ALA A 116 24.11 -35.35 -31.90
C ALA A 116 25.43 -35.73 -31.23
N LEU A 117 26.25 -34.72 -30.92
CA LEU A 117 27.48 -34.96 -30.17
C LEU A 117 27.16 -35.56 -28.78
N PRO A 118 27.94 -36.57 -28.30
CA PRO A 118 27.68 -37.28 -27.06
C PRO A 118 28.06 -36.46 -25.83
N LEU A 119 27.34 -35.36 -25.61
CA LEU A 119 27.53 -34.42 -24.51
C LEU A 119 26.56 -34.72 -23.37
N ILE A 120 26.96 -34.46 -22.12
CA ILE A 120 26.09 -34.56 -20.93
C ILE A 120 24.85 -33.65 -21.08
N THR A 121 24.98 -32.55 -21.81
CA THR A 121 23.90 -31.60 -22.08
C THR A 121 22.98 -32.03 -23.23
N ALA A 122 23.33 -33.10 -23.96
CA ALA A 122 22.61 -33.63 -25.12
C ALA A 122 21.78 -34.89 -24.82
N GLY A 123 21.50 -35.21 -23.54
CA GLY A 123 20.68 -36.37 -23.16
C GLY A 123 19.15 -36.15 -23.29
N GLY A 124 18.40 -37.23 -23.47
CA GLY A 124 16.93 -37.25 -23.44
C GLY A 124 16.23 -36.71 -24.70
N LEU A 125 14.94 -36.39 -24.57
CA LEU A 125 14.06 -36.00 -25.68
C LEU A 125 14.34 -34.59 -26.21
N SER A 126 14.07 -34.37 -27.49
CA SER A 126 14.49 -33.17 -28.24
C SER A 126 13.54 -31.99 -28.09
N TYR A 127 12.22 -32.19 -28.18
CA TYR A 127 11.25 -31.11 -28.18
C TYR A 127 10.58 -30.86 -26.82
N PRO A 128 10.46 -29.60 -26.34
CA PRO A 128 11.16 -28.42 -26.83
C PRO A 128 12.62 -28.37 -26.36
N SER A 129 13.46 -27.53 -26.98
CA SER A 129 14.84 -27.35 -26.53
C SER A 129 14.89 -26.71 -25.14
N SER A 130 15.40 -27.43 -24.14
CA SER A 130 15.42 -26.97 -22.74
C SER A 130 16.36 -25.78 -22.51
N HIS A 131 17.47 -25.69 -23.26
CA HIS A 131 18.36 -24.54 -23.23
C HIS A 131 17.66 -23.29 -23.77
N ALA A 132 16.94 -23.42 -24.89
CA ALA A 132 16.17 -22.31 -25.47
C ALA A 132 15.05 -21.84 -24.53
N VAL A 133 14.31 -22.78 -23.90
CA VAL A 133 13.29 -22.45 -22.90
C VAL A 133 13.92 -21.66 -21.74
N ALA A 134 15.00 -22.19 -21.16
CA ALA A 134 15.63 -21.60 -19.98
C ALA A 134 16.21 -20.21 -20.25
N ILE A 135 16.88 -20.01 -21.38
CA ILE A 135 17.51 -18.72 -21.69
C ILE A 135 16.50 -17.63 -22.05
N VAL A 136 15.39 -17.99 -22.71
CA VAL A 136 14.29 -17.04 -22.97
C VAL A 136 13.58 -16.71 -21.66
N ALA A 137 13.24 -17.70 -20.83
CA ALA A 137 12.62 -17.48 -19.53
C ALA A 137 13.49 -16.60 -18.62
N PHE A 138 14.80 -16.85 -18.61
CA PHE A 138 15.79 -16.01 -17.93
C PHE A 138 15.80 -14.58 -18.46
N SER A 139 15.90 -14.40 -19.77
CA SER A 139 15.94 -13.07 -20.39
C SER A 139 14.70 -12.23 -20.06
N VAL A 140 13.51 -12.85 -20.10
CA VAL A 140 12.25 -12.21 -19.70
C VAL A 140 12.22 -11.93 -18.19
N GLY A 141 12.68 -12.86 -17.34
CA GLY A 141 12.73 -12.69 -15.89
C GLY A 141 13.66 -11.57 -15.44
N ILE A 142 14.84 -11.44 -16.05
CA ILE A 142 15.73 -10.30 -15.82
C ILE A 142 15.11 -9.00 -16.35
N GLY A 143 14.50 -9.01 -17.53
CA GLY A 143 13.79 -7.84 -18.05
C GLY A 143 12.68 -7.35 -17.11
N ALA A 144 11.91 -8.28 -16.54
CA ALA A 144 10.90 -7.98 -15.52
C ALA A 144 11.54 -7.40 -14.25
N THR A 145 12.68 -7.95 -13.83
CA THR A 145 13.43 -7.44 -12.67
C THR A 145 13.86 -6.00 -12.90
N LEU A 146 14.53 -5.69 -14.03
CA LEU A 146 14.97 -4.34 -14.39
C LEU A 146 13.82 -3.35 -14.53
N LEU A 147 12.64 -3.84 -14.96
CA LEU A 147 11.43 -3.03 -15.02
C LEU A 147 10.92 -2.68 -13.63
N VAL A 148 10.77 -3.68 -12.76
CA VAL A 148 10.27 -3.51 -11.39
C VAL A 148 11.23 -2.67 -10.55
N THR A 149 12.54 -2.84 -10.72
CA THR A 149 13.57 -2.02 -10.05
C THR A 149 13.77 -0.65 -10.70
N ARG A 150 13.01 -0.34 -11.76
CA ARG A 150 13.02 0.93 -12.49
C ARG A 150 14.42 1.38 -12.89
N GLU A 151 15.23 0.45 -13.38
CA GLU A 151 16.57 0.74 -13.90
C GLU A 151 16.54 1.77 -15.04
N ARG A 152 17.69 2.40 -15.28
CA ARG A 152 17.85 3.39 -16.36
C ARG A 152 17.37 2.81 -17.69
N ILE A 153 16.76 3.64 -18.52
CA ILE A 153 16.23 3.20 -19.82
C ILE A 153 17.33 2.59 -20.72
N ALA A 154 18.54 3.15 -20.68
CA ALA A 154 19.70 2.60 -21.37
C ALA A 154 20.05 1.18 -20.91
N THR A 155 19.95 0.89 -19.60
CA THR A 155 20.19 -0.45 -19.04
C THR A 155 19.13 -1.44 -19.53
N LYS A 156 17.85 -1.03 -19.55
CA LYS A 156 16.73 -1.84 -20.06
C LYS A 156 16.90 -2.19 -21.53
N PHE A 157 17.26 -1.20 -22.36
CA PHE A 157 17.54 -1.42 -23.79
C PHE A 157 18.79 -2.28 -24.02
N GLY A 158 19.87 -2.01 -23.29
CA GLY A 158 21.09 -2.81 -23.35
C GLY A 158 20.81 -4.27 -23.01
N TRP A 159 19.97 -4.53 -22.00
CA TRP A 159 19.54 -5.88 -21.66
C TRP A 159 18.64 -6.51 -22.73
N LEU A 160 17.67 -5.77 -23.28
CA LEU A 160 16.80 -6.31 -24.31
C LEU A 160 17.59 -6.75 -25.55
N LEU A 161 18.56 -5.94 -25.98
CA LEU A 161 19.44 -6.27 -27.09
C LEU A 161 20.41 -7.41 -26.73
N GLY A 162 21.10 -7.31 -25.59
CA GLY A 162 22.06 -8.31 -25.14
C GLY A 162 21.42 -9.68 -24.89
N GLY A 163 20.26 -9.70 -24.24
CA GLY A 163 19.47 -10.91 -24.01
C GLY A 163 19.01 -11.56 -25.31
N ALA A 164 18.56 -10.78 -26.29
CA ALA A 164 18.20 -11.29 -27.62
C ALA A 164 19.41 -11.93 -28.32
N VAL A 165 20.59 -11.30 -28.25
CA VAL A 165 21.84 -11.86 -28.79
C VAL A 165 22.20 -13.17 -28.10
N VAL A 166 22.10 -13.24 -26.77
CA VAL A 166 22.39 -14.49 -26.02
C VAL A 166 21.41 -15.60 -26.40
N VAL A 167 20.12 -15.31 -26.56
CA VAL A 167 19.11 -16.27 -27.02
C VAL A 167 19.47 -16.83 -28.41
N LEU A 168 19.92 -15.96 -29.33
CA LEU A 168 20.36 -16.38 -30.67
C LEU A 168 21.62 -17.23 -30.62
N ILE A 169 22.62 -16.84 -29.82
CA ILE A 169 23.87 -17.60 -29.64
C ILE A 169 23.54 -19.01 -29.13
N VAL A 170 22.70 -19.13 -28.10
CA VAL A 170 22.29 -20.44 -27.56
C VAL A 170 21.53 -21.24 -28.60
N GLY A 171 20.64 -20.61 -29.39
CA GLY A 171 19.93 -21.29 -30.47
C GLY A 171 20.87 -21.88 -31.52
N VAL A 172 21.80 -21.07 -32.03
CA VAL A 172 22.81 -21.50 -33.01
C VAL A 172 23.69 -22.60 -32.42
N ASP A 173 24.11 -22.45 -31.17
CA ASP A 173 24.92 -23.45 -30.47
C ASP A 173 24.19 -24.80 -30.31
N ARG A 174 22.89 -24.79 -29.97
CA ARG A 174 22.08 -26.03 -29.92
C ARG A 174 21.95 -26.72 -31.27
N TRP A 175 21.84 -25.94 -32.34
CA TRP A 175 21.78 -26.45 -33.71
C TRP A 175 23.13 -26.99 -34.16
N LEU A 176 24.21 -26.23 -33.96
CA LEU A 176 25.57 -26.53 -34.36
C LEU A 176 26.10 -27.84 -33.73
N LEU A 177 25.73 -28.12 -32.47
CA LEU A 177 26.09 -29.38 -31.80
C LEU A 177 25.21 -30.58 -32.22
N SER A 178 24.32 -30.38 -33.20
CA SER A 178 23.27 -31.34 -33.59
C SER A 178 22.44 -31.81 -32.40
N ALA A 179 22.34 -31.01 -31.33
CA ALA A 179 21.65 -31.38 -30.11
C ALA A 179 20.13 -31.27 -30.26
N HIS A 180 19.66 -30.38 -31.12
CA HIS A 180 18.25 -30.09 -31.36
C HIS A 180 18.01 -29.70 -32.82
N TYR A 181 16.81 -30.02 -33.34
CA TYR A 181 16.35 -29.49 -34.61
C TYR A 181 16.01 -27.99 -34.48
N ILE A 182 16.03 -27.25 -35.60
CA ILE A 182 15.64 -25.83 -35.62
C ILE A 182 14.22 -25.66 -35.07
N SER A 183 13.31 -26.56 -35.41
CA SER A 183 11.94 -26.50 -34.91
C SER A 183 11.81 -26.73 -33.39
N ASP A 184 12.71 -27.50 -32.77
CA ASP A 184 12.76 -27.68 -31.30
C ASP A 184 13.24 -26.41 -30.61
N ILE A 185 14.17 -25.69 -31.24
CA ILE A 185 14.71 -24.43 -30.74
C ILE A 185 13.63 -23.36 -30.80
N ILE A 186 12.92 -23.22 -31.92
CA ILE A 186 11.79 -22.29 -32.07
C ILE A 186 10.69 -22.62 -31.05
N GLY A 187 10.33 -23.91 -30.92
CA GLY A 187 9.34 -24.36 -29.93
C GLY A 187 9.77 -24.04 -28.50
N GLY A 188 11.06 -24.19 -28.19
CA GLY A 188 11.63 -23.82 -26.90
C GLY A 188 11.60 -22.31 -26.64
N MET A 189 11.90 -21.48 -27.64
CA MET A 189 11.81 -20.02 -27.50
C MET A 189 10.37 -19.57 -27.25
N LEU A 190 9.40 -20.09 -28.02
CA LEU A 190 7.98 -19.79 -27.86
C LEU A 190 7.46 -20.23 -26.47
N TYR A 191 7.81 -21.44 -26.05
CA TYR A 191 7.40 -21.96 -24.75
C TYR A 191 8.04 -21.21 -23.58
N GLY A 192 9.34 -20.90 -23.67
CA GLY A 192 10.03 -20.11 -22.65
C GLY A 192 9.43 -18.72 -22.47
N ALA A 193 9.09 -18.05 -23.57
CA ALA A 193 8.40 -16.76 -23.54
C ALA A 193 6.99 -16.90 -22.91
N LEU A 194 6.23 -17.93 -23.30
CA LEU A 194 4.91 -18.21 -22.75
C LEU A 194 4.95 -18.45 -21.24
N ALA A 195 5.83 -19.34 -20.78
CA ALA A 195 5.95 -19.70 -19.37
C ALA A 195 6.29 -18.50 -18.48
N ALA A 196 7.28 -17.69 -18.90
CA ALA A 196 7.65 -16.49 -18.16
C ALA A 196 6.53 -15.44 -18.16
N ARG A 197 5.85 -15.20 -19.29
CA ARG A 197 4.75 -14.23 -19.35
C ARG A 197 3.54 -14.67 -18.53
N LEU A 198 3.17 -15.95 -18.58
CA LEU A 198 2.10 -16.49 -17.72
C LEU A 198 2.44 -16.32 -16.25
N ALA A 199 3.68 -16.63 -15.84
CA ALA A 199 4.13 -16.44 -14.47
C ALA A 199 4.01 -14.98 -14.01
N LEU A 200 4.45 -14.03 -14.84
CA LEU A 200 4.33 -12.60 -14.57
C LEU A 200 2.88 -12.14 -14.46
N MET A 201 2.02 -12.62 -15.36
CA MET A 201 0.58 -12.30 -15.35
C MET A 201 -0.11 -12.84 -14.10
N ILE A 202 0.15 -14.09 -13.71
CA ILE A 202 -0.39 -14.73 -12.49
C ILE A 202 0.06 -13.97 -11.24
N ALA A 203 1.31 -13.50 -11.24
CA ALA A 203 1.88 -12.75 -10.14
C ALA A 203 1.45 -11.28 -10.09
N GLY A 204 0.80 -10.77 -11.14
CA GLY A 204 0.38 -9.36 -11.24
C GLY A 204 1.48 -8.39 -11.65
N VAL A 205 2.59 -8.87 -12.21
CA VAL A 205 3.69 -8.03 -12.69
C VAL A 205 3.41 -7.62 -14.13
N ALA A 206 3.11 -6.33 -14.34
CA ALA A 206 2.87 -5.79 -15.68
C ALA A 206 4.19 -5.55 -16.42
N ILE A 207 4.31 -6.08 -17.64
CA ILE A 207 5.38 -5.71 -18.58
C ILE A 207 4.74 -4.88 -19.70
N PRO A 208 5.11 -3.59 -19.86
CA PRO A 208 4.65 -2.79 -20.98
C PRO A 208 5.07 -3.45 -22.30
N ALA A 209 4.23 -3.34 -23.32
CA ALA A 209 4.63 -3.80 -24.64
C ALA A 209 5.84 -2.99 -25.13
N PRO A 210 6.65 -3.51 -26.06
CA PRO A 210 7.77 -2.76 -26.63
C PRO A 210 7.36 -1.39 -27.20
N HIS A 211 6.15 -1.28 -27.75
CA HIS A 211 5.60 0.00 -28.24
C HIS A 211 5.19 0.94 -27.10
N ASP A 212 4.79 0.43 -25.94
CA ASP A 212 4.49 1.25 -24.76
C ASP A 212 5.78 1.91 -24.24
N LEU A 213 6.89 1.17 -24.23
CA LEU A 213 8.24 1.71 -23.92
C LEU A 213 8.65 2.81 -24.91
N VAL A 214 8.38 2.62 -26.21
CA VAL A 214 8.67 3.65 -27.23
C VAL A 214 7.75 4.86 -27.08
N THR A 215 6.47 4.65 -26.79
CA THR A 215 5.49 5.73 -26.57
C THR A 215 5.82 6.53 -25.32
N GLU A 216 6.26 5.86 -24.26
CA GLU A 216 6.78 6.49 -23.04
C GLU A 216 7.99 7.38 -23.35
N ILE A 217 8.93 6.93 -24.20
CA ILE A 217 10.07 7.74 -24.66
C ILE A 217 9.61 8.98 -25.45
N VAL A 218 8.65 8.81 -26.36
CA VAL A 218 8.09 9.92 -27.14
C VAL A 218 7.37 10.91 -26.23
N ARG A 219 6.70 10.43 -25.18
CA ARG A 219 6.05 11.25 -24.17
C ARG A 219 7.05 12.02 -23.30
N ILE A 220 8.16 11.37 -22.91
CA ILE A 220 9.30 12.00 -22.19
C ILE A 220 9.98 13.06 -23.07
N ARG A 221 10.03 12.85 -24.39
CA ARG A 221 10.63 13.79 -25.36
C ARG A 221 9.68 14.88 -25.84
N ARG A 222 8.40 14.86 -25.47
CA ARG A 222 7.51 15.98 -25.79
C ARG A 222 7.93 17.15 -24.88
N PRO A 223 8.38 18.30 -25.43
CA PRO A 223 8.59 19.46 -24.59
C PRO A 223 7.27 19.77 -23.89
N ALA A 224 7.34 20.00 -22.57
CA ALA A 224 6.20 20.45 -21.81
C ALA A 224 5.62 21.69 -22.52
N GLU A 225 4.30 21.72 -22.71
CA GLU A 225 3.58 22.93 -23.10
C GLU A 225 4.12 24.10 -22.25
N PRO A 226 4.43 25.26 -22.83
CA PRO A 226 5.06 26.38 -22.13
C PRO A 226 4.08 27.01 -21.13
N GLY A 227 3.89 26.33 -20.00
CA GLY A 227 3.26 26.83 -18.79
C GLY A 227 4.31 27.07 -17.70
N ARG A 228 3.94 27.85 -16.67
CA ARG A 228 4.79 28.13 -15.50
C ARG A 228 5.49 26.85 -15.02
N ALA A 229 6.81 26.93 -14.90
CA ALA A 229 7.63 25.80 -14.48
C ALA A 229 7.29 25.43 -13.04
N ARG A 230 6.76 24.21 -12.85
CA ARG A 230 6.24 23.74 -11.57
C ARG A 230 7.36 23.25 -10.65
N ARG A 231 7.33 23.61 -9.37
CA ARG A 231 8.35 23.25 -8.38
C ARG A 231 7.72 22.45 -7.24
N CYS A 232 8.41 21.38 -6.83
CA CYS A 232 7.96 20.48 -5.77
C CYS A 232 8.93 20.56 -4.59
N ALA A 233 8.42 20.64 -3.36
CA ALA A 233 9.20 20.37 -2.17
C ALA A 233 8.97 18.94 -1.68
N VAL A 234 10.00 18.29 -1.16
CA VAL A 234 9.90 16.99 -0.50
C VAL A 234 10.42 17.13 0.92
N ILE A 235 9.50 17.03 1.88
CA ILE A 235 9.79 17.03 3.31
C ILE A 235 9.82 15.58 3.78
N TYR A 236 10.95 15.11 4.32
CA TYR A 236 11.10 13.71 4.66
C TYR A 236 11.76 13.48 6.03
N ASN A 237 11.32 12.42 6.69
CA ASN A 237 11.90 11.92 7.93
C ASN A 237 12.96 10.84 7.62
N PRO A 238 14.27 11.14 7.79
CA PRO A 238 15.36 10.22 7.43
C PRO A 238 15.33 8.92 8.26
N ALA A 239 14.78 8.94 9.48
CA ALA A 239 14.66 7.75 10.31
C ALA A 239 13.54 6.79 9.85
N LYS A 240 12.62 7.25 9.00
CA LYS A 240 11.50 6.45 8.46
C LYS A 240 11.73 6.04 7.00
N VAL A 241 12.42 6.85 6.22
CA VAL A 241 12.80 6.54 4.83
C VAL A 241 14.07 5.68 4.82
N THR A 242 13.90 4.36 4.85
CA THR A 242 15.01 3.40 5.06
C THR A 242 15.97 3.27 3.87
N ASN A 243 15.55 3.63 2.65
CA ASN A 243 16.38 3.57 1.45
C ASN A 243 16.35 4.90 0.69
N TRP A 244 16.97 5.91 1.30
CA TRP A 244 17.01 7.28 0.79
C TRP A 244 17.44 7.40 -0.68
N GLU A 245 18.51 6.73 -1.10
CA GLU A 245 19.00 6.80 -2.49
C GLU A 245 17.96 6.32 -3.49
N VAL A 246 17.28 5.21 -3.20
CA VAL A 246 16.22 4.68 -4.06
C VAL A 246 15.03 5.63 -4.07
N PHE A 247 14.56 6.07 -2.89
CA PHE A 247 13.45 7.02 -2.76
C PHE A 247 13.72 8.32 -3.54
N ARG A 248 14.89 8.94 -3.32
CA ARG A 248 15.30 10.20 -3.94
C ARG A 248 15.38 10.09 -5.45
N ARG A 249 16.09 9.07 -5.97
CA ARG A 249 16.22 8.84 -7.42
C ARG A 249 14.87 8.66 -8.09
N ARG A 250 13.97 7.95 -7.40
CA ARG A 250 12.66 7.63 -7.88
C ARG A 250 11.73 8.83 -7.91
N VAL A 251 11.63 9.60 -6.82
CA VAL A 251 10.87 10.87 -6.81
C VAL A 251 11.42 11.85 -7.84
N HIS A 252 12.74 11.99 -7.93
CA HIS A 252 13.38 12.84 -8.93
C HIS A 252 13.03 12.39 -10.36
N TYR A 253 13.12 11.09 -10.67
CA TYR A 253 12.73 10.56 -11.98
C TYR A 253 11.27 10.87 -12.33
N GLU A 254 10.35 10.66 -11.39
CA GLU A 254 8.92 10.88 -11.61
C GLU A 254 8.57 12.37 -11.79
N LEU A 255 9.23 13.27 -11.05
CA LEU A 255 9.05 14.72 -11.17
C LEU A 255 9.64 15.24 -12.50
N THR A 256 10.88 14.86 -12.83
CA THR A 256 11.54 15.29 -14.08
C THR A 256 10.74 14.83 -15.30
N ASN A 257 10.24 13.59 -15.32
CA ASN A 257 9.43 13.09 -16.43
C ASN A 257 8.08 13.79 -16.60
N ARG A 258 7.60 14.48 -15.55
CA ARG A 258 6.37 15.28 -15.57
C ARG A 258 6.64 16.77 -15.83
N GLY A 259 7.90 17.14 -16.12
CA GLY A 259 8.30 18.52 -16.42
C GLY A 259 8.37 19.43 -15.18
N TRP A 260 8.55 18.87 -13.99
CA TRP A 260 8.82 19.66 -12.79
C TRP A 260 10.29 20.11 -12.78
N GLN A 261 10.54 21.28 -12.18
CA GLN A 261 11.89 21.79 -11.93
C GLN A 261 12.60 21.02 -10.81
N ASP A 262 13.84 21.45 -10.51
CA ASP A 262 14.63 20.94 -9.40
C ASP A 262 13.85 20.92 -8.09
N THR A 263 13.80 19.73 -7.51
CA THR A 263 13.06 19.43 -6.28
C THR A 263 13.75 20.07 -5.08
N LEU A 264 12.98 20.77 -4.26
CA LEU A 264 13.45 21.31 -2.98
C LEU A 264 13.40 20.19 -1.93
N TRP A 265 14.55 19.62 -1.60
CA TRP A 265 14.68 18.57 -0.59
C TRP A 265 14.86 19.16 0.81
N LEU A 266 13.99 18.78 1.74
CA LEU A 266 13.93 19.32 3.09
C LEU A 266 13.90 18.18 4.11
N GLU A 267 15.03 17.95 4.75
CA GLU A 267 15.17 16.90 5.77
C GLU A 267 14.64 17.39 7.12
N THR A 268 13.82 16.57 7.78
CA THR A 268 13.35 16.82 9.16
C THR A 268 14.33 16.27 10.18
N THR A 269 14.33 16.83 11.39
CA THR A 269 15.11 16.31 12.52
C THR A 269 14.17 15.81 13.63
N GLN A 270 14.72 15.21 14.68
CA GLN A 270 13.92 14.84 15.84
C GLN A 270 13.38 16.06 16.61
N SER A 271 14.17 17.15 16.67
CA SER A 271 13.78 18.39 17.33
C SER A 271 12.86 19.27 16.48
N ASP A 272 12.90 19.11 15.15
CA ASP A 272 11.99 19.74 14.22
C ASP A 272 11.45 18.71 13.20
N PRO A 273 10.32 18.05 13.52
CA PRO A 273 9.75 17.00 12.70
C PRO A 273 9.08 17.50 11.41
N GLY A 274 9.21 18.79 11.05
CA GLY A 274 8.75 19.32 9.76
C GLY A 274 8.29 20.77 9.75
N ARG A 275 8.38 21.51 10.87
CA ARG A 275 7.82 22.86 11.02
C ARG A 275 8.60 23.88 10.20
N ALA A 276 9.92 23.97 10.35
CA ALA A 276 10.73 24.90 9.56
C ALA A 276 10.75 24.52 8.07
N GLN A 277 10.76 23.23 7.77
CA GLN A 277 10.74 22.69 6.41
C GLN A 277 9.44 23.09 5.70
N THR A 278 8.31 22.93 6.37
CA THR A 278 7.01 23.30 5.78
C THR A 278 6.91 24.80 5.59
N ALA A 279 7.33 25.60 6.58
CA ALA A 279 7.37 27.06 6.46
C ALA A 279 8.22 27.51 5.26
N ARG A 280 9.40 26.91 5.07
CA ARG A 280 10.25 27.18 3.91
C ARG A 280 9.60 26.80 2.58
N ALA A 281 8.91 25.66 2.50
CA ALA A 281 8.21 25.25 1.30
C ALA A 281 7.08 26.25 0.92
N VAL A 282 6.34 26.75 1.91
CA VAL A 282 5.31 27.78 1.73
C VAL A 282 5.90 29.11 1.29
N GLU A 283 7.00 29.55 1.92
CA GLU A 283 7.72 30.78 1.56
C GLU A 283 8.24 30.74 0.11
N GLU A 284 8.76 29.59 -0.31
CA GLU A 284 9.26 29.33 -1.68
C GLU A 284 8.12 29.17 -2.71
N ARG A 285 6.85 29.23 -2.27
CA ARG A 285 5.63 29.14 -3.10
C ARG A 285 5.65 27.97 -4.08
N VAL A 286 6.07 26.80 -3.59
CA VAL A 286 6.08 25.56 -4.38
C VAL A 286 4.65 25.17 -4.80
N ASP A 287 4.53 24.45 -5.91
CA ASP A 287 3.23 24.06 -6.47
C ASP A 287 2.75 22.70 -5.90
N LEU A 288 3.59 22.00 -5.14
CA LEU A 288 3.29 20.74 -4.45
C LEU A 288 4.28 20.51 -3.31
N VAL A 289 3.78 20.04 -2.17
CA VAL A 289 4.60 19.49 -1.08
C VAL A 289 4.37 17.99 -0.97
N LEU A 290 5.44 17.21 -1.04
CA LEU A 290 5.44 15.79 -0.73
C LEU A 290 5.94 15.57 0.70
N GLY A 291 5.17 14.89 1.54
CA GLY A 291 5.56 14.55 2.91
C GLY A 291 5.82 13.06 3.06
N ALA A 292 7.06 12.66 3.36
CA ALA A 292 7.46 11.27 3.57
C ALA A 292 7.84 11.02 5.04
N GLY A 293 6.92 10.46 5.82
CA GLY A 293 7.12 10.31 7.26
C GLY A 293 6.10 9.42 7.95
N GLY A 294 6.21 9.34 9.28
CA GLY A 294 5.16 8.77 10.13
C GLY A 294 4.15 9.83 10.57
N ASP A 295 3.15 9.42 11.35
CA ASP A 295 1.99 10.26 11.72
C ASP A 295 2.40 11.61 12.33
N GLY A 296 3.36 11.65 13.25
CA GLY A 296 3.86 12.92 13.82
C GLY A 296 4.49 13.88 12.81
N THR A 297 5.31 13.39 11.87
CA THR A 297 5.87 14.22 10.79
C THR A 297 4.76 14.73 9.87
N ILE A 298 3.82 13.87 9.50
CA ILE A 298 2.69 14.23 8.62
C ILE A 298 1.78 15.27 9.29
N ARG A 299 1.48 15.12 10.59
CA ARG A 299 0.70 16.08 11.38
C ARG A 299 1.31 17.49 11.29
N VAL A 300 2.61 17.61 11.55
CA VAL A 300 3.30 18.91 11.53
C VAL A 300 3.32 19.53 10.12
N ILE A 301 3.49 18.72 9.08
CA ILE A 301 3.40 19.21 7.69
C ILE A 301 1.98 19.69 7.38
N CYS A 302 0.95 18.93 7.75
CA CYS A 302 -0.45 19.33 7.54
C CYS A 302 -0.75 20.66 8.24
N ALA A 303 -0.32 20.80 9.49
CA ALA A 303 -0.47 22.04 10.26
C ALA A 303 0.21 23.23 9.59
N GLY A 304 1.42 23.05 9.05
CA GLY A 304 2.16 24.12 8.35
C GLY A 304 1.58 24.47 6.98
N LEU A 305 0.84 23.55 6.35
CA LEU A 305 0.17 23.77 5.06
C LEU A 305 -1.28 24.26 5.19
N ALA A 306 -1.81 24.35 6.41
CA ALA A 306 -3.17 24.83 6.65
C ALA A 306 -3.42 26.18 5.96
N ASN A 307 -4.46 26.25 5.14
CA ASN A 307 -4.88 27.41 4.35
C ASN A 307 -3.82 27.97 3.38
N SER A 308 -2.73 27.24 3.12
CA SER A 308 -1.70 27.66 2.15
C SER A 308 -2.17 27.58 0.69
N GLY A 309 -3.18 26.74 0.42
CA GLY A 309 -3.62 26.39 -0.93
C GLY A 309 -2.65 25.50 -1.71
N ILE A 310 -1.50 25.15 -1.12
CA ILE A 310 -0.51 24.27 -1.74
C ILE A 310 -0.97 22.82 -1.60
N PRO A 311 -1.10 22.06 -2.70
CA PRO A 311 -1.41 20.63 -2.64
C PRO A 311 -0.39 19.86 -1.80
N PHE A 312 -0.88 18.91 -1.00
CA PHE A 312 -0.10 18.01 -0.17
C PHE A 312 -0.19 16.57 -0.67
N GLY A 313 0.95 15.98 -1.00
CA GLY A 313 1.09 14.56 -1.34
C GLY A 313 1.70 13.77 -0.19
N LEU A 314 0.92 12.87 0.40
CA LEU A 314 1.37 12.04 1.51
C LEU A 314 2.04 10.75 1.01
N ILE A 315 3.26 10.48 1.49
CA ILE A 315 4.01 9.25 1.26
C ILE A 315 4.16 8.52 2.62
N PRO A 316 3.43 7.40 2.84
CA PRO A 316 3.44 6.73 4.12
C PRO A 316 4.78 6.03 4.40
N ALA A 317 5.50 6.46 5.44
CA ALA A 317 6.76 5.83 5.87
C ALA A 317 6.73 5.36 7.34
N GLY A 318 5.64 5.64 8.07
CA GLY A 318 5.45 5.23 9.46
C GLY A 318 4.81 3.85 9.63
N THR A 319 4.61 3.45 10.89
CA THR A 319 3.92 2.21 11.25
C THR A 319 2.40 2.40 11.31
N GLY A 320 1.94 3.56 11.82
CA GLY A 320 0.53 3.89 11.98
C GLY A 320 -0.12 4.32 10.66
N ASN A 321 0.40 5.37 10.03
CA ASN A 321 -0.08 5.94 8.75
C ASN A 321 -1.60 6.17 8.76
N LEU A 322 -2.08 6.77 9.84
CA LEU A 322 -3.50 6.91 10.17
C LEU A 322 -4.24 7.72 9.12
N LEU A 323 -3.71 8.90 8.76
CA LEU A 323 -4.32 9.76 7.74
C LEU A 323 -4.42 9.00 6.41
N ALA A 324 -3.33 8.37 5.96
CA ALA A 324 -3.28 7.61 4.72
C ALA A 324 -4.37 6.52 4.66
N LYS A 325 -4.56 5.76 5.74
CA LYS A 325 -5.57 4.70 5.82
C LYS A 325 -7.00 5.23 5.74
N ASN A 326 -7.29 6.31 6.47
CA ASN A 326 -8.63 6.89 6.52
C ASN A 326 -9.03 7.53 5.19
N VAL A 327 -8.07 8.14 4.49
CA VAL A 327 -8.29 8.84 3.22
C VAL A 327 -8.03 7.95 1.99
N GLY A 328 -7.73 6.66 2.20
CA GLY A 328 -7.57 5.67 1.14
C GLY A 328 -6.27 5.77 0.33
N ILE A 329 -5.25 6.47 0.83
CA ILE A 329 -3.92 6.51 0.21
C ILE A 329 -3.24 5.15 0.40
N PRO A 330 -2.72 4.52 -0.67
CA PRO A 330 -2.01 3.25 -0.57
C PRO A 330 -0.83 3.31 0.40
N LEU A 331 -0.59 2.23 1.14
CA LEU A 331 0.55 2.12 2.07
C LEU A 331 1.86 1.73 1.38
N ASP A 332 1.79 1.32 0.12
CA ASP A 332 2.95 1.09 -0.71
C ASP A 332 3.50 2.43 -1.20
N GLU A 333 4.80 2.66 -1.01
CA GLU A 333 5.48 3.93 -1.34
C GLU A 333 5.32 4.28 -2.81
N ASP A 334 5.35 3.29 -3.71
CA ASP A 334 5.22 3.49 -5.15
C ASP A 334 3.84 4.02 -5.50
N GLU A 335 2.82 3.33 -5.00
CA GLU A 335 1.44 3.65 -5.27
C GLU A 335 1.05 4.99 -4.64
N ALA A 336 1.55 5.28 -3.42
CA ALA A 336 1.36 6.56 -2.76
C ALA A 336 2.00 7.73 -3.55
N LEU A 337 3.22 7.55 -4.06
CA LEU A 337 3.86 8.58 -4.88
C LEU A 337 3.07 8.87 -6.16
N GLN A 338 2.50 7.85 -6.81
CA GLN A 338 1.64 8.08 -7.98
C GLN A 338 0.37 8.86 -7.60
N VAL A 339 -0.25 8.55 -6.46
CA VAL A 339 -1.39 9.34 -5.94
C VAL A 339 -0.99 10.77 -5.64
N ALA A 340 0.17 10.97 -5.01
CA ALA A 340 0.68 12.28 -4.67
C ALA A 340 0.95 13.17 -5.91
N LEU A 341 1.33 12.57 -7.04
CA LEU A 341 1.64 13.30 -8.27
C LEU A 341 0.44 13.45 -9.23
N ASP A 342 -0.39 12.41 -9.36
CA ASP A 342 -1.45 12.33 -10.39
C ASP A 342 -2.88 12.30 -9.82
N GLY A 343 -2.99 12.28 -8.49
CA GLY A 343 -4.24 12.26 -7.73
C GLY A 343 -5.05 13.56 -7.84
N ALA A 344 -6.29 13.50 -7.35
CA ALA A 344 -7.17 14.65 -7.30
C ALA A 344 -6.88 15.49 -6.05
N ASP A 345 -6.92 16.80 -6.21
CA ASP A 345 -6.88 17.75 -5.11
C ASP A 345 -8.22 17.70 -4.36
N ARG A 346 -8.18 17.41 -3.07
CA ARG A 346 -9.35 17.42 -2.21
C ARG A 346 -9.14 18.27 -0.98
N PRO A 347 -10.03 19.25 -0.72
CA PRO A 347 -10.03 19.91 0.57
C PRO A 347 -10.39 18.88 1.64
N ILE A 348 -9.59 18.82 2.70
CA ILE A 348 -9.92 18.11 3.93
C ILE A 348 -9.82 19.05 5.11
N ASP A 349 -10.62 18.76 6.12
CA ASP A 349 -10.68 19.51 7.35
C ASP A 349 -9.44 19.21 8.20
N LEU A 350 -8.94 20.24 8.86
CA LEU A 350 -7.96 20.10 9.94
C LEU A 350 -8.60 20.50 11.24
N VAL A 351 -8.06 20.01 12.36
CA VAL A 351 -8.59 20.36 13.67
C VAL A 351 -7.57 21.17 14.43
N LYS A 352 -7.91 22.40 14.78
CA LYS A 352 -7.14 23.25 15.66
C LYS A 352 -7.39 22.86 17.10
N LEU A 353 -6.32 22.60 17.86
CA LEU A 353 -6.41 22.22 19.26
C LEU A 353 -5.84 23.31 20.17
N THR A 354 -6.63 23.70 21.17
CA THR A 354 -6.20 24.56 22.28
C THR A 354 -6.30 23.79 23.59
N VAL A 355 -5.19 23.72 24.31
CA VAL A 355 -5.04 23.00 25.58
C VAL A 355 -4.65 23.99 26.66
N ASP A 356 -5.42 24.07 27.75
CA ASP A 356 -5.19 25.00 28.87
C ASP A 356 -4.82 26.44 28.39
N ASN A 357 -5.64 27.00 27.50
CA ASN A 357 -5.47 28.33 26.88
C ASN A 357 -4.23 28.51 25.97
N ARG A 358 -3.57 27.43 25.55
CA ARG A 358 -2.46 27.47 24.59
C ARG A 358 -2.86 26.71 23.33
N THR A 359 -2.80 27.35 22.17
CA THR A 359 -2.95 26.63 20.90
C THR A 359 -1.72 25.76 20.70
N VAL A 360 -1.90 24.44 20.70
CA VAL A 360 -0.80 23.47 20.71
C VAL A 360 -0.49 23.00 19.30
N ASP A 361 -1.51 22.64 18.53
CA ASP A 361 -1.29 22.10 17.18
C ASP A 361 -2.54 22.11 16.30
N HIS A 362 -2.34 21.78 15.01
CA HIS A 362 -3.40 21.29 14.15
C HIS A 362 -3.20 19.79 13.92
N PHE A 363 -4.22 18.96 14.19
CA PHE A 363 -4.16 17.52 13.94
C PHE A 363 -5.02 17.12 12.75
N ALA A 364 -4.62 16.05 12.06
CA ALA A 364 -5.28 15.58 10.84
C ALA A 364 -6.17 14.35 11.05
N VAL A 365 -6.15 13.72 12.24
CA VAL A 365 -6.79 12.42 12.49
C VAL A 365 -7.66 12.43 13.76
N MET A 366 -7.08 12.35 14.98
CA MET A 366 -7.86 12.27 16.23
C MET A 366 -7.12 12.85 17.46
N ALA A 367 -7.88 13.30 18.46
CA ALA A 367 -7.41 13.67 19.79
C ALA A 367 -8.29 13.02 20.87
N GLY A 368 -7.79 12.82 22.09
CA GLY A 368 -8.65 12.36 23.19
C GLY A 368 -8.03 12.37 24.57
N ILE A 369 -8.88 12.19 25.58
CA ILE A 369 -8.57 12.23 27.02
C ILE A 369 -9.15 10.96 27.68
N GLY A 370 -8.42 10.39 28.67
CA GLY A 370 -8.81 9.14 29.34
C GLY A 370 -8.54 7.87 28.53
N ILE A 371 -7.93 8.02 27.35
CA ILE A 371 -7.63 6.92 26.42
C ILE A 371 -6.45 6.06 26.88
N ASP A 372 -5.51 6.62 27.66
CA ASP A 372 -4.23 6.00 28.05
C ASP A 372 -4.40 4.59 28.67
N ALA A 373 -5.44 4.33 29.45
CA ALA A 373 -5.70 3.02 30.06
C ALA A 373 -6.24 1.97 29.07
N VAL A 374 -6.94 2.43 28.03
CA VAL A 374 -7.73 1.60 27.11
C VAL A 374 -6.92 1.22 25.87
N ILE A 375 -5.95 2.04 25.50
CA ILE A 375 -5.34 2.03 24.17
C ILE A 375 -3.82 1.80 24.21
N MET A 376 -3.17 1.88 25.37
CA MET A 376 -1.72 1.68 25.46
C MET A 376 -1.29 0.57 26.44
N GLU A 377 -1.12 -0.64 25.91
CA GLU A 377 0.17 -1.35 26.02
C GLU A 377 0.31 -2.34 24.85
N ALA A 378 0.76 -1.83 23.69
CA ALA A 378 1.09 -2.63 22.53
C ALA A 378 2.51 -3.22 22.65
N THR A 379 2.80 -3.95 23.73
CA THR A 379 4.13 -4.57 23.98
C THR A 379 4.08 -6.10 24.01
N ASN A 380 3.04 -6.73 23.45
CA ASN A 380 3.06 -8.19 23.27
C ASN A 380 2.92 -8.58 21.77
N PRO A 381 4.04 -8.83 21.07
CA PRO A 381 4.06 -9.30 19.68
C PRO A 381 3.36 -10.64 19.46
N ASP A 382 3.19 -11.46 20.51
CA ASP A 382 2.59 -12.80 20.40
C ASP A 382 1.06 -12.74 20.45
N LEU A 383 0.48 -11.77 21.18
CA LEU A 383 -0.96 -11.47 21.14
C LEU A 383 -1.42 -10.96 19.76
N LYS A 384 -0.52 -10.38 18.96
CA LYS A 384 -0.81 -9.93 17.58
C LYS A 384 -1.09 -11.08 16.61
N LYS A 385 -0.63 -12.30 16.89
CA LYS A 385 -0.73 -13.44 15.94
C LYS A 385 -1.96 -14.33 16.16
N ALA A 386 -2.58 -14.31 17.35
CA ALA A 386 -3.59 -15.31 17.71
C ALA A 386 -5.07 -14.85 17.66
N VAL A 387 -5.39 -13.55 17.85
CA VAL A 387 -6.80 -13.14 18.12
C VAL A 387 -7.29 -11.89 17.34
N GLY A 388 -6.47 -11.27 16.48
CA GLY A 388 -6.91 -10.11 15.69
C GLY A 388 -7.26 -8.86 16.51
N SER A 389 -8.05 -7.92 15.94
CA SER A 389 -8.38 -6.60 16.52
C SER A 389 -9.11 -6.62 17.88
N ALA A 390 -9.65 -7.77 18.29
CA ALA A 390 -10.36 -7.94 19.56
C ALA A 390 -9.42 -7.96 20.79
N ALA A 391 -8.14 -8.35 20.61
CA ALA A 391 -7.17 -8.42 21.71
C ALA A 391 -6.90 -7.05 22.36
N TYR A 392 -7.05 -5.97 21.59
CA TYR A 392 -6.75 -4.61 22.01
C TYR A 392 -7.68 -4.11 23.13
N PHE A 393 -8.98 -4.30 22.95
CA PHE A 393 -9.97 -3.92 23.95
C PHE A 393 -10.09 -4.91 25.11
N VAL A 394 -9.69 -6.17 24.91
CA VAL A 394 -9.57 -7.13 26.02
C VAL A 394 -8.43 -6.73 26.96
N SER A 395 -7.33 -6.17 26.44
CA SER A 395 -6.29 -5.54 27.27
C SER A 395 -6.79 -4.25 27.93
N ALA A 396 -7.57 -3.42 27.22
CA ALA A 396 -8.25 -2.26 27.81
C ALA A 396 -9.11 -2.61 29.03
N ALA A 397 -9.90 -3.67 28.91
CA ALA A 397 -10.77 -4.17 29.97
C ALA A 397 -9.99 -4.68 31.19
N LYS A 398 -8.74 -5.15 31.00
CA LYS A 398 -7.84 -5.56 32.09
C LYS A 398 -7.22 -4.38 32.83
N ASN A 399 -7.13 -3.22 32.18
CA ASN A 399 -6.65 -1.95 32.76
C ASN A 399 -7.81 -1.02 33.21
N ALA A 400 -9.05 -1.52 33.23
CA ALA A 400 -10.27 -0.78 33.57
C ALA A 400 -10.39 -0.32 35.04
N GLY A 401 -9.32 -0.36 35.82
CA GLY A 401 -9.27 0.14 37.20
C GLY A 401 -9.05 1.65 37.31
N HIS A 402 -8.90 2.37 36.19
CA HIS A 402 -8.81 3.84 36.19
C HIS A 402 -10.18 4.48 36.50
N PRO A 403 -10.23 5.47 37.40
CA PRO A 403 -11.49 6.13 37.77
C PRO A 403 -12.08 6.90 36.58
N ALA A 404 -13.41 6.95 36.51
CA ALA A 404 -14.10 7.77 35.52
C ALA A 404 -13.78 9.26 35.72
N LEU A 405 -13.51 9.96 34.63
CA LEU A 405 -13.32 11.40 34.63
C LEU A 405 -14.66 12.12 34.75
N HIS A 406 -14.72 13.12 35.63
CA HIS A 406 -15.81 14.08 35.66
C HIS A 406 -15.54 15.14 34.60
N ALA A 407 -16.24 14.99 33.47
CA ALA A 407 -16.06 15.83 32.30
C ALA A 407 -17.30 16.68 32.04
N THR A 408 -17.07 17.94 31.71
CA THR A 408 -18.05 18.84 31.12
C THR A 408 -17.71 18.99 29.64
N ILE A 409 -18.62 18.54 28.78
CA ILE A 409 -18.48 18.59 27.31
C ILE A 409 -19.46 19.62 26.78
N GLN A 410 -18.96 20.62 26.07
CA GLN A 410 -19.78 21.58 25.35
C GLN A 410 -19.49 21.45 23.85
N VAL A 411 -20.54 21.33 23.04
CA VAL A 411 -20.44 21.23 21.59
C VAL A 411 -21.15 22.44 20.99
N ASP A 412 -20.42 23.22 20.19
CA ASP A 412 -20.88 24.49 19.63
C ASP A 412 -21.51 25.40 20.72
N ASP A 413 -22.74 25.88 20.47
CA ASP A 413 -23.50 26.72 21.38
C ASP A 413 -24.52 25.93 22.22
N ASP A 414 -24.47 24.59 22.18
CA ASP A 414 -25.38 23.74 22.96
C ASP A 414 -25.07 23.81 24.47
N PRO A 415 -26.07 23.57 25.33
CA PRO A 415 -25.85 23.51 26.78
C PRO A 415 -24.77 22.47 27.16
N PRO A 416 -23.92 22.78 28.16
CA PRO A 416 -22.84 21.88 28.55
C PRO A 416 -23.38 20.56 29.14
N LEU A 417 -22.85 19.45 28.64
CA LEU A 417 -23.15 18.11 29.06
C LEU A 417 -22.18 17.64 30.15
N ARG A 418 -22.68 17.42 31.36
CA ARG A 418 -21.88 16.78 32.42
C ARG A 418 -21.95 15.26 32.32
N ARG A 419 -20.80 14.60 32.28
CA ARG A 419 -20.68 13.13 32.17
C ARG A 419 -19.54 12.60 33.03
N ARG A 420 -19.74 11.40 33.56
CA ARG A 420 -18.66 10.55 34.03
C ARG A 420 -18.19 9.70 32.86
N ALA A 421 -16.98 9.92 32.35
CA ALA A 421 -16.49 9.27 31.14
C ALA A 421 -15.18 8.53 31.42
N HIS A 422 -15.02 7.32 30.87
CA HIS A 422 -13.73 6.63 30.86
C HIS A 422 -12.99 6.86 29.55
N VAL A 423 -13.73 7.13 28.47
CA VAL A 423 -13.14 7.40 27.15
C VAL A 423 -13.82 8.63 26.57
N LEU A 424 -13.01 9.62 26.23
CA LEU A 424 -13.41 10.81 25.48
C LEU A 424 -12.51 10.90 24.24
N VAL A 425 -13.11 10.76 23.06
CA VAL A 425 -12.39 10.87 21.78
C VAL A 425 -13.05 11.94 20.93
N ILE A 426 -12.24 12.82 20.34
CA ILE A 426 -12.63 13.76 19.30
C ILE A 426 -11.92 13.33 18.02
N GLY A 427 -12.68 13.00 16.98
CA GLY A 427 -12.13 12.53 15.70
C GLY A 427 -12.57 13.37 14.52
N ASN A 428 -11.63 13.62 13.61
CA ASN A 428 -11.88 14.12 12.25
C ASN A 428 -12.04 12.96 11.25
N VAL A 429 -11.52 11.78 11.61
CA VAL A 429 -11.62 10.56 10.81
C VAL A 429 -12.04 9.38 11.68
N GLY A 430 -12.53 8.32 11.05
CA GLY A 430 -13.26 7.27 11.77
C GLY A 430 -12.46 6.06 12.26
N PHE A 431 -11.24 5.86 11.75
CA PHE A 431 -10.48 4.62 11.97
C PHE A 431 -9.15 4.85 12.69
N LEU A 432 -8.92 4.05 13.73
CA LEU A 432 -7.65 3.98 14.45
C LEU A 432 -6.64 3.05 13.75
N GLN A 433 -5.47 2.89 14.37
CA GLN A 433 -4.49 1.89 13.98
C GLN A 433 -5.13 0.48 13.95
N ALA A 434 -4.60 -0.40 13.11
CA ALA A 434 -5.16 -1.73 12.83
C ALA A 434 -6.59 -1.75 12.24
N ASN A 435 -7.07 -0.62 11.66
CA ASN A 435 -8.36 -0.52 10.96
C ASN A 435 -9.58 -0.70 11.88
N ILE A 436 -9.46 -0.27 13.13
CA ILE A 436 -10.53 -0.32 14.13
C ILE A 436 -11.49 0.87 13.89
N PRO A 437 -12.78 0.62 13.58
CA PRO A 437 -13.76 1.67 13.30
C PRO A 437 -14.30 2.29 14.60
N LEU A 438 -13.57 3.24 15.19
CA LEU A 438 -13.94 3.87 16.45
C LEU A 438 -15.16 4.80 16.27
N ILE A 439 -15.10 5.65 15.25
CA ILE A 439 -16.15 6.59 14.89
C ILE A 439 -16.47 6.42 13.39
N PRO A 440 -17.15 5.33 13.00
CA PRO A 440 -17.27 4.92 11.60
C PRO A 440 -18.00 5.94 10.69
N ASP A 441 -18.71 6.91 11.28
CA ASP A 441 -19.48 7.92 10.56
C ASP A 441 -18.69 9.22 10.34
N ALA A 442 -17.47 9.35 10.90
CA ALA A 442 -16.62 10.53 10.72
C ALA A 442 -16.11 10.65 9.29
N ALA A 443 -16.23 11.85 8.73
CA ALA A 443 -15.78 12.20 7.39
C ALA A 443 -14.75 13.34 7.45
N PRO A 444 -13.64 13.24 6.71
CA PRO A 444 -12.56 14.23 6.78
C PRO A 444 -12.89 15.56 6.07
N ASP A 445 -14.09 15.73 5.52
CA ASP A 445 -14.45 16.83 4.62
C ASP A 445 -15.90 17.33 4.79
N ASP A 446 -16.55 17.00 5.92
CA ASP A 446 -17.93 17.42 6.21
C ASP A 446 -18.04 18.67 7.11
N GLY A 447 -16.92 19.20 7.57
CA GLY A 447 -16.82 20.37 8.42
C GLY A 447 -17.31 20.10 9.85
N LEU A 448 -17.32 18.85 10.31
CA LEU A 448 -17.73 18.46 11.65
C LEU A 448 -16.65 17.63 12.35
N LEU A 449 -16.64 17.71 13.68
CA LEU A 449 -15.91 16.81 14.56
C LEU A 449 -16.89 15.80 15.13
N ASP A 450 -16.47 14.55 15.23
CA ASP A 450 -17.22 13.52 15.93
C ASP A 450 -16.64 13.28 17.33
N VAL A 451 -17.50 13.30 18.34
CA VAL A 451 -17.17 13.08 19.74
C VAL A 451 -17.74 11.74 20.18
N LEU A 452 -16.88 10.87 20.68
CA LEU A 452 -17.25 9.62 21.34
C LEU A 452 -17.07 9.77 22.85
N ILE A 453 -18.14 9.59 23.61
CA ILE A 453 -18.12 9.57 25.07
C ILE A 453 -18.55 8.18 25.51
N ALA A 454 -17.66 7.45 26.19
CA ALA A 454 -17.98 6.13 26.71
C ALA A 454 -17.80 6.04 28.23
N SER A 455 -18.79 5.42 28.88
CA SER A 455 -18.91 5.34 30.34
C SER A 455 -19.14 3.91 30.84
N PRO A 456 -18.31 2.92 30.46
CA PRO A 456 -18.46 1.54 30.92
C PRO A 456 -18.28 1.43 32.44
N ARG A 457 -19.15 0.68 33.14
CA ARG A 457 -19.11 0.57 34.62
C ARG A 457 -18.40 -0.69 35.12
N GLY A 458 -18.01 -1.58 34.20
CA GLY A 458 -17.30 -2.82 34.51
C GLY A 458 -16.97 -3.64 33.27
N ILE A 459 -16.38 -4.82 33.46
CA ILE A 459 -15.84 -5.69 32.39
C ILE A 459 -16.90 -6.04 31.34
N GLY A 460 -18.14 -6.31 31.76
CA GLY A 460 -19.23 -6.64 30.83
C GLY A 460 -19.59 -5.48 29.88
N ASP A 461 -19.56 -4.24 30.38
CA ASP A 461 -19.82 -3.04 29.56
C ASP A 461 -18.68 -2.77 28.59
N TRP A 462 -17.44 -3.04 28.99
CA TRP A 462 -16.28 -3.00 28.09
C TRP A 462 -16.39 -3.98 26.92
N VAL A 463 -16.85 -5.21 27.18
CA VAL A 463 -17.09 -6.21 26.12
C VAL A 463 -18.20 -5.74 25.17
N LYS A 464 -19.30 -5.18 25.70
CA LYS A 464 -20.39 -4.63 24.89
C LYS A 464 -19.93 -3.45 24.03
N LEU A 465 -19.18 -2.51 24.61
CA LEU A 465 -18.60 -1.36 23.90
C LEU A 465 -17.70 -1.83 22.75
N THR A 466 -16.83 -2.80 23.02
CA THR A 466 -15.94 -3.42 22.02
C THR A 466 -16.73 -4.02 20.87
N ALA A 467 -17.75 -4.84 21.19
CA ALA A 467 -18.59 -5.47 20.17
C ALA A 467 -19.31 -4.41 19.32
N ARG A 468 -19.81 -3.33 19.92
CA ARG A 468 -20.47 -2.23 19.21
C ARG A 468 -19.53 -1.49 18.25
N VAL A 469 -18.33 -1.14 18.72
CA VAL A 469 -17.29 -0.52 17.90
C VAL A 469 -16.96 -1.42 16.71
N LEU A 470 -16.62 -2.69 16.95
CA LEU A 470 -16.24 -3.63 15.88
C LEU A 470 -17.38 -3.95 14.90
N THR A 471 -18.63 -4.01 15.37
CA THR A 471 -19.81 -4.24 14.53
C THR A 471 -20.37 -2.95 13.91
N ARG A 472 -19.74 -1.80 14.14
CA ARG A 472 -20.14 -0.48 13.62
C ARG A 472 -21.60 -0.12 13.95
N GLN A 473 -22.08 -0.54 15.12
CA GLN A 473 -23.43 -0.20 15.55
C GLN A 473 -23.57 1.30 15.76
N ARG A 474 -24.68 1.87 15.26
CA ARG A 474 -24.97 3.32 15.27
C ARG A 474 -25.78 3.80 16.48
N ARG A 475 -26.31 2.89 17.30
CA ARG A 475 -27.18 3.24 18.43
C ARG A 475 -26.38 3.88 19.57
N THR A 476 -26.82 5.05 20.02
CA THR A 476 -26.44 5.65 21.29
C THR A 476 -27.30 5.08 22.43
N ASP A 477 -26.74 5.01 23.63
CA ASP A 477 -27.45 4.67 24.88
C ASP A 477 -26.70 5.27 26.08
N ASP A 478 -27.17 4.99 27.30
CA ASP A 478 -26.62 5.50 28.56
C ASP A 478 -25.10 5.25 28.77
N GLN A 479 -24.46 4.42 27.94
CA GLN A 479 -23.03 4.07 28.04
C GLN A 479 -22.18 4.59 26.87
N LEU A 480 -22.81 5.05 25.78
CA LEU A 480 -22.12 5.51 24.58
C LEU A 480 -22.89 6.68 23.94
N ASP A 481 -22.42 7.90 24.21
CA ASP A 481 -22.88 9.10 23.51
C ASP A 481 -22.00 9.35 22.28
N ARG A 482 -22.65 9.72 21.16
CA ARG A 482 -22.00 10.22 19.94
C ARG A 482 -22.59 11.57 19.61
N ILE A 483 -21.73 12.58 19.55
CA ILE A 483 -22.15 13.97 19.32
C ILE A 483 -21.27 14.54 18.21
N THR A 484 -21.84 15.40 17.37
CA THR A 484 -21.10 16.06 16.29
C THR A 484 -21.22 17.56 16.40
N GLY A 485 -20.16 18.30 16.09
CA GLY A 485 -20.20 19.76 16.05
C GLY A 485 -18.92 20.36 15.50
N ARG A 486 -18.84 21.68 15.39
CA ARG A 486 -17.69 22.38 14.81
C ARG A 486 -16.65 22.74 15.86
N ARG A 487 -17.09 23.00 17.08
CA ARG A 487 -16.25 23.33 18.23
C ARG A 487 -16.64 22.45 19.40
N VAL A 488 -15.67 21.75 19.96
CA VAL A 488 -15.87 20.85 21.11
C VAL A 488 -14.95 21.30 22.22
N THR A 489 -15.53 21.64 23.37
CA THR A 489 -14.79 21.97 24.59
C THR A 489 -15.00 20.87 25.61
N ILE A 490 -13.92 20.21 26.02
CA ILE A 490 -13.89 19.22 27.09
C ILE A 490 -13.14 19.84 28.26
N THR A 491 -13.81 19.93 29.42
CA THR A 491 -13.19 20.35 30.67
C THR A 491 -13.29 19.22 31.68
N VAL A 492 -12.17 18.82 32.28
CA VAL A 492 -12.07 17.78 33.30
C VAL A 492 -11.72 18.40 34.65
N GLU A 493 -12.39 17.94 35.71
CA GLU A 493 -12.18 18.46 37.08
C GLU A 493 -10.76 18.17 37.60
N GLU A 494 -10.24 16.98 37.31
CA GLU A 494 -8.87 16.56 37.64
C GLU A 494 -8.01 16.54 36.37
N ARG A 495 -6.75 16.98 36.48
CA ARG A 495 -5.81 16.93 35.34
C ARG A 495 -5.63 15.49 34.89
N ASP A 496 -5.73 15.27 33.59
CA ASP A 496 -5.45 13.96 32.99
C ASP A 496 -4.69 14.09 31.67
N ARG A 497 -4.08 12.98 31.27
CA ARG A 497 -3.29 12.85 30.06
C ARG A 497 -4.17 12.94 28.82
N TYR A 498 -3.70 13.70 27.84
CA TYR A 498 -4.30 13.80 26.52
C TYR A 498 -3.37 13.23 25.45
N GLN A 499 -3.97 12.67 24.41
CA GLN A 499 -3.28 12.08 23.26
C GLN A 499 -3.62 12.81 21.97
N LEU A 500 -2.65 12.87 21.07
CA LEU A 500 -2.81 13.30 19.67
C LEU A 500 -2.33 12.19 18.74
N ASP A 501 -3.19 11.73 17.85
CA ASP A 501 -2.91 10.68 16.86
C ASP A 501 -2.32 9.38 17.47
N GLY A 502 -2.57 9.14 18.76
CA GLY A 502 -2.11 7.98 19.53
C GLY A 502 -0.82 8.19 20.33
N ASP A 503 -0.20 9.37 20.28
CA ASP A 503 0.96 9.73 21.10
C ASP A 503 0.49 10.59 22.29
N THR A 504 0.93 10.25 23.52
CA THR A 504 0.65 11.06 24.73
C THR A 504 1.50 12.33 24.71
N GLU A 505 0.86 13.49 24.74
CA GLU A 505 1.53 14.80 24.57
C GLU A 505 1.68 15.57 25.90
N GLY A 506 0.80 15.32 26.87
CA GLY A 506 0.88 15.95 28.19
C GLY A 506 -0.40 15.78 28.99
N GLU A 507 -0.58 16.62 30.00
CA GLU A 507 -1.76 16.64 30.87
C GLU A 507 -2.51 17.97 30.77
N CYS A 508 -3.85 17.93 30.82
CA CYS A 508 -4.68 19.12 30.70
C CYS A 508 -5.91 19.09 31.62
N ASN A 509 -6.45 20.27 31.90
CA ASN A 509 -7.79 20.43 32.48
C ASN A 509 -8.82 20.78 31.41
N GLN A 510 -8.39 21.43 30.33
CA GLN A 510 -9.28 21.82 29.26
C GLN A 510 -8.67 21.56 27.88
N LEU A 511 -9.49 21.02 26.99
CA LEU A 511 -9.18 20.74 25.60
C LEU A 511 -10.30 21.28 24.72
N ILE A 512 -9.95 22.20 23.82
CA ILE A 512 -10.85 22.82 22.86
C ILE A 512 -10.40 22.40 21.46
N ALA A 513 -11.25 21.66 20.76
CA ALA A 513 -11.05 21.27 19.37
C ALA A 513 -11.98 22.10 18.47
N GLU A 514 -11.41 22.75 17.45
CA GLU A 514 -12.14 23.55 16.47
C GLU A 514 -11.83 23.04 15.07
N VAL A 515 -12.86 22.69 14.31
CA VAL A 515 -12.70 22.30 12.89
C VAL A 515 -12.31 23.51 12.06
N LEU A 516 -11.37 23.31 11.14
CA LEU A 516 -10.98 24.25 10.09
C LEU A 516 -11.39 23.63 8.75
N PRO A 517 -12.61 23.93 8.26
CA PRO A 517 -13.16 23.27 7.09
C PRO A 517 -12.30 23.47 5.83
N GLY A 518 -11.96 22.39 5.15
CA GLY A 518 -11.19 22.40 3.90
C GLY A 518 -9.80 23.03 4.00
N ALA A 519 -9.22 23.12 5.20
CA ALA A 519 -7.98 23.83 5.44
C ALA A 519 -6.76 23.20 4.76
N LEU A 520 -6.78 21.91 4.40
CA LEU A 520 -5.68 21.25 3.70
C LEU A 520 -6.12 20.74 2.33
N LEU A 521 -5.35 21.04 1.29
CA LEU A 521 -5.55 20.48 -0.04
C LEU A 521 -4.77 19.17 -0.20
N LEU A 522 -5.39 18.02 0.02
CA LEU A 522 -4.74 16.71 -0.03
C LEU A 522 -4.85 16.07 -1.43
N ARG A 523 -3.73 15.54 -1.94
CA ARG A 523 -3.68 14.66 -3.11
C ARG A 523 -4.18 13.28 -2.74
N SER A 524 -5.32 12.89 -3.31
CA SER A 524 -6.01 11.64 -3.01
C SER A 524 -6.30 10.81 -4.27
N PRO A 525 -6.54 9.50 -4.15
CA PRO A 525 -6.95 8.67 -5.29
C PRO A 525 -8.23 9.20 -5.93
N ARG A 526 -8.34 9.11 -7.26
CA ARG A 526 -9.55 9.52 -8.00
C ARG A 526 -10.69 8.53 -7.68
N GLY A 527 -11.65 8.93 -6.84
CA GLY A 527 -12.83 8.12 -6.44
C GLY A 527 -13.33 8.46 -5.04
N ILE A 528 -14.58 8.14 -4.69
CA ILE A 528 -15.20 8.50 -3.40
C ILE A 528 -14.36 7.95 -2.22
N TRP A 529 -14.22 8.72 -1.12
CA TRP A 529 -13.52 8.25 0.09
C TRP A 529 -14.08 6.90 0.54
N PRO A 530 -13.26 5.95 1.04
CA PRO A 530 -13.77 4.71 1.62
C PRO A 530 -14.80 4.96 2.73
N ALA A 531 -14.67 6.06 3.48
CA ALA A 531 -15.60 6.48 4.53
C ALA A 531 -16.89 7.14 3.99
N ALA A 532 -16.81 7.96 2.94
CA ALA A 532 -17.97 8.65 2.36
C ALA A 532 -19.02 7.70 1.76
N ALA A 533 -18.61 6.49 1.34
CA ALA A 533 -19.55 5.45 0.92
C ALA A 533 -20.47 4.96 2.06
N ALA A 534 -20.09 5.17 3.34
CA ALA A 534 -20.92 4.81 4.51
C ALA A 534 -21.76 5.98 5.06
N ALA A 535 -21.36 7.23 4.79
CA ALA A 535 -21.98 8.45 5.32
C ALA A 535 -23.25 8.91 4.59
N THR A 536 -23.50 8.43 3.35
CA THR A 536 -24.66 8.80 2.51
C THR A 536 -26.03 8.37 3.06
N ALA A 537 -26.10 7.82 4.27
CA ALA A 537 -27.32 7.40 4.96
C ALA A 537 -27.44 8.00 6.37
N ARG A 538 -27.27 9.33 6.52
CA ARG A 538 -27.61 10.07 7.75
C ARG A 538 -29.05 10.59 7.65
N PRO A 539 -30.00 10.17 8.51
CA PRO A 539 -31.23 10.92 8.73
C PRO A 539 -30.90 12.18 9.55
N ALA A 540 -31.47 13.32 9.17
CA ALA A 540 -31.38 14.54 9.96
C ALA A 540 -32.04 14.31 11.33
N ILE A 541 -31.26 14.33 12.42
CA ILE A 541 -31.81 14.32 13.77
C ILE A 541 -32.09 15.77 14.14
N MET A 542 -33.35 16.19 14.04
CA MET A 542 -33.82 17.41 14.70
C MET A 542 -33.66 17.26 16.21
N ALA A 543 -33.16 18.31 16.86
CA ALA A 543 -33.15 18.45 18.31
C ALA A 543 -34.53 18.13 18.88
N ALA A 544 -34.64 17.04 19.65
CA ALA A 544 -35.79 16.83 20.50
C ALA A 544 -35.71 17.87 21.61
N ALA A 545 -36.57 18.90 21.52
CA ALA A 545 -36.72 19.92 22.53
C ALA A 545 -36.89 19.25 23.90
N ALA A 546 -36.00 19.59 24.84
CA ALA A 546 -36.14 19.22 26.23
C ALA A 546 -37.48 19.76 26.75
N ALA A 547 -38.34 18.87 27.23
CA ALA A 547 -39.53 19.28 27.96
C ALA A 547 -39.08 20.00 29.25
N PRO A 548 -39.66 21.17 29.58
CA PRO A 548 -39.27 21.91 30.77
C PRO A 548 -39.70 21.15 32.04
N VAL A 549 -38.77 21.06 32.99
CA VAL A 549 -39.06 20.68 34.38
C VAL A 549 -39.89 21.81 35.00
N PRO A 550 -41.06 21.55 35.62
CA PRO A 550 -41.79 22.59 36.32
C PRO A 550 -41.08 22.94 37.63
N GLU A 551 -40.75 24.22 37.81
CA GLU A 551 -40.30 24.80 39.08
C GLU A 551 -41.47 24.93 40.08
N GLY A 552 -41.12 24.93 41.37
CA GLY A 552 -41.97 24.61 42.51
C GLY A 552 -43.15 25.54 42.82
N GLU A 553 -44.09 25.01 43.61
CA GLU A 553 -44.92 25.81 44.51
C GLU A 553 -44.57 25.44 45.95
N GLU A 554 -44.07 26.46 46.66
CA GLU A 554 -43.89 26.55 48.09
C GLU A 554 -45.28 26.65 48.77
N SER A 555 -45.60 25.76 49.70
CA SER A 555 -46.60 26.04 50.74
C SER A 555 -46.23 25.33 52.04
N ASP A 556 -45.88 26.16 53.02
CA ASP A 556 -45.43 25.85 54.38
C ASP A 556 -46.64 25.46 55.31
N PRO A 557 -46.49 25.15 56.62
CA PRO A 557 -46.95 23.89 57.21
C PRO A 557 -48.00 24.04 58.32
N VAL A 558 -48.81 23.00 58.62
CA VAL A 558 -49.66 22.92 59.84
C VAL A 558 -49.84 21.45 60.32
N PRO A 559 -49.93 21.16 61.64
CA PRO A 559 -49.34 19.96 62.25
C PRO A 559 -50.32 18.95 62.91
N LYS A 560 -49.72 17.85 63.41
CA LYS A 560 -50.18 16.88 64.44
C LYS A 560 -51.38 15.97 64.10
N GLN A 561 -51.16 14.66 64.14
CA GLN A 561 -51.68 13.81 65.23
C GLN A 561 -51.12 12.38 65.21
N GLN A 562 -50.77 11.90 66.41
CA GLN A 562 -50.50 10.50 66.74
C GLN A 562 -51.75 9.64 66.51
N VAL A 563 -51.58 8.44 65.93
CA VAL A 563 -52.34 7.25 66.35
C VAL A 563 -51.43 6.03 66.29
N LEU A 564 -51.33 5.37 67.45
CA LEU A 564 -50.78 4.04 67.69
C LEU A 564 -51.74 2.96 67.16
N SER A 565 -51.18 1.91 66.55
CA SER A 565 -51.59 0.49 66.70
C SER A 565 -50.58 -0.35 65.90
N GLU A 566 -49.79 -1.25 66.50
CA GLU A 566 -50.12 -2.69 66.68
C GLU A 566 -50.90 -3.27 65.46
N SER A 567 -50.50 -4.33 64.77
CA SER A 567 -49.92 -5.58 65.22
C SER A 567 -49.26 -6.36 64.04
N GLU A 568 -48.42 -7.35 64.38
CA GLU A 568 -48.25 -8.66 63.70
C GLU A 568 -47.65 -8.76 62.27
N ARG A 569 -46.33 -8.94 62.16
CA ARG A 569 -45.60 -10.23 61.94
C ARG A 569 -44.19 -10.02 61.42
#